data_AF-A0A519V0T9-F1
#
_entry.id   AF-A0A519V0T9-F1
#
_cell.length_a   1.000
_cell.length_b   1.000
_cell.length_c   1.000
_cell.angle_alpha   90.00
_cell.angle_beta   90.00
_cell.angle_gamma   90.00
#
_symmetry.space_group_name_H-M   'P 1'
#
loop_
_entity.id
_entity.type
_entity.pdbx_description
1 polymer ?
#
loop_
_entity_poly.entity_id
_entity_poly.type
_entity_poly.pdbx_seq_one_letter_code
_entity_poly.pdbx_strand_id
1 'polypeptide(L)' 'MDESFYIKVNGIVYEVIPEEGSTFTIFKFDAEYMQILRNKNNKWMRIDYKTDEPILEENKEVEDVGRLIDRYLKN' A
#
# COMPACT_ATOMS: atom_id res chain seq x y z
N MET A 1 -11.14 -9.00 -7.54
CA MET A 1 -10.58 -7.66 -7.77
C MET A 1 -11.56 -6.69 -7.15
N ASP A 2 -11.20 -6.13 -6.00
CA ASP A 2 -12.00 -5.11 -5.35
C ASP A 2 -11.85 -3.77 -6.10
N GLU A 3 -12.79 -2.86 -5.89
CA GLU A 3 -12.73 -1.53 -6.50
C GLU A 3 -11.53 -0.74 -5.97
N SER A 4 -10.85 0.00 -6.84
CA SER A 4 -9.77 0.89 -6.42
C SER A 4 -10.34 2.07 -5.62
N PHE A 5 -9.49 2.66 -4.78
CA PHE A 5 -9.89 3.83 -3.99
C PHE A 5 -8.75 4.81 -3.81
N TYR A 6 -9.10 6.05 -3.49
CA TYR A 6 -8.14 7.13 -3.33
C TYR A 6 -7.91 7.47 -1.86
N ILE A 7 -6.64 7.70 -1.52
CA ILE A 7 -6.22 8.23 -0.21
C ILE A 7 -5.34 9.46 -0.41
N LYS A 8 -5.24 10.31 0.62
CA LYS A 8 -4.41 11.51 0.59
C LYS A 8 -3.40 11.49 1.74
N VAL A 9 -2.11 11.44 1.40
CA VAL A 9 -0.99 11.48 2.36
C VAL A 9 -0.17 12.73 2.10
N ASN A 10 0.02 13.58 3.10
CA ASN A 10 0.86 14.80 3.03
C ASN A 10 0.59 15.70 1.81
N GLY A 11 -0.66 15.78 1.36
CA GLY A 11 -1.05 16.59 0.20
C GLY A 11 -1.06 15.85 -1.13
N ILE A 12 -0.44 14.67 -1.22
CA ILE A 12 -0.39 13.84 -2.43
C ILE A 12 -1.55 12.85 -2.42
N VAL A 13 -2.21 12.69 -3.57
CA VAL A 13 -3.25 11.69 -3.80
C VAL A 13 -2.62 10.43 -4.33
N TYR A 14 -2.99 9.30 -3.73
CA TYR A 14 -2.60 7.96 -4.16
C TYR A 14 -3.86 7.21 -4.54
N GLU A 15 -3.78 6.44 -5.62
CA GLU A 15 -4.77 5.40 -5.92
C GLU A 15 -4.25 4.07 -5.37
N VAL A 16 -5.14 3.34 -4.72
CA VAL A 16 -4.87 2.06 -4.09
C VAL A 16 -5.74 1.01 -4.76
N ILE A 17 -5.09 0.00 -5.34
CA ILE A 17 -5.75 -1.15 -5.96
C ILE A 17 -5.51 -2.36 -5.06
N PRO A 18 -6.56 -2.88 -4.38
CA PRO A 18 -6.44 -4.11 -3.62
C PRO A 18 -6.23 -5.31 -4.53
N GLU A 19 -5.26 -6.14 -4.17
CA GLU A 19 -4.91 -7.38 -4.85
C GLU A 19 -5.22 -8.57 -3.91
N GLU A 20 -4.74 -9.76 -4.27
CA GLU A 20 -4.91 -10.94 -3.42
C GLU A 20 -3.99 -10.91 -2.18
N GLY A 21 -4.37 -11.63 -1.12
CA GLY A 21 -3.45 -11.90 0.00
C GLY A 21 -3.02 -10.67 0.83
N SER A 22 -3.89 -9.65 0.96
CA SER A 22 -3.59 -8.40 1.67
C SER A 22 -2.44 -7.60 1.05
N THR A 23 -2.28 -7.72 -0.27
CA THR A 23 -1.35 -6.91 -1.07
C THR A 23 -2.11 -5.80 -1.79
N PHE A 24 -1.42 -4.70 -2.06
CA PHE A 24 -2.00 -3.51 -2.66
C PHE A 24 -1.00 -2.89 -3.64
N THR A 25 -1.46 -2.62 -4.85
CA THR A 25 -0.71 -1.84 -5.83
C THR A 25 -1.04 -0.36 -5.63
N ILE A 26 0.00 0.46 -5.49
CA ILE A 26 -0.11 1.89 -5.19
C ILE A 26 0.31 2.69 -6.41
N PHE A 27 -0.58 3.56 -6.87
CA PHE A 27 -0.31 4.53 -7.92
C PHE A 27 -0.14 5.93 -7.32
N LYS A 28 0.79 6.70 -7.89
CA LYS A 28 1.12 8.07 -7.47
C LYS A 28 1.37 8.90 -8.72
N PHE A 29 0.65 10.02 -8.88
CA PHE A 29 0.72 10.85 -10.09
C PHE A 29 0.45 10.04 -11.38
N ASP A 30 -0.63 9.25 -11.37
CA ASP A 30 -1.09 8.42 -12.50
C ASP A 30 -0.09 7.36 -13.01
N ALA A 31 0.91 7.03 -12.20
CA ALA A 31 1.89 5.98 -12.49
C ALA A 31 1.96 4.98 -11.33
N GLU A 32 2.15 3.70 -11.66
CA GLU A 32 2.44 2.68 -10.67
C GLU A 32 3.71 3.05 -9.91
N TYR A 33 3.64 3.03 -8.58
CA TYR A 33 4.69 3.57 -7.71
C TYR A 33 5.33 2.49 -6.84
N MET A 34 4.51 1.70 -6.15
CA MET A 34 5.00 0.62 -5.29
C MET A 34 3.91 -0.43 -5.04
N GLN A 35 4.33 -1.63 -4.69
CA GLN A 35 3.48 -2.64 -4.08
C GLN A 35 3.78 -2.73 -2.59
N ILE A 36 2.71 -2.85 -1.79
CA ILE A 36 2.81 -3.02 -0.35
C ILE A 36 1.94 -4.18 0.11
N LEU A 37 2.29 -4.75 1.26
CA LEU A 37 1.49 -5.80 1.90
C LEU A 37 1.25 -5.49 3.37
N ARG A 38 0.13 -5.98 3.87
CA ARG A 38 -0.15 -6.02 5.31
C ARG A 38 0.10 -7.43 5.84
N ASN A 39 1.18 -7.60 6.58
CA ASN A 39 1.56 -8.92 7.07
C ASN A 39 0.66 -9.38 8.24
N LYS A 40 0.82 -10.64 8.67
CA LYS A 40 0.03 -11.24 9.76
C LYS A 40 0.20 -10.55 11.12
N ASN A 41 1.26 -9.76 11.30
CA ASN A 41 1.52 -8.96 12.49
C ASN A 41 0.98 -7.52 12.37
N ASN A 42 0.14 -7.24 11.37
CA ASN A 42 -0.40 -5.93 11.04
C ASN A 42 0.67 -4.87 10.71
N LYS A 43 1.87 -5.29 10.28
CA LYS A 43 2.89 -4.37 9.77
C LYS A 43 2.75 -4.21 8.26
N TRP A 44 2.93 -2.97 7.81
CA TRP A 44 2.98 -2.60 6.41
C TRP A 44 4.41 -2.72 5.90
N MET A 45 4.58 -3.36 4.74
CA MET A 45 5.89 -3.63 4.14
C MET A 45 5.81 -3.38 2.64
N ARG A 46 6.91 -2.88 2.05
CA ARG A 46 7.06 -2.81 0.59
C ARG A 46 7.42 -4.19 0.05
N ILE A 47 6.95 -4.51 -1.15
CA ILE A 47 7.37 -5.70 -1.90
C ILE A 47 8.51 -5.30 -2.85
N ASP A 48 9.55 -6.12 -2.92
CA ASP A 48 10.62 -5.95 -3.91
C ASP A 48 10.15 -6.46 -5.27
N TYR A 49 10.07 -5.58 -6.26
CA TYR A 49 9.63 -5.93 -7.62
C TYR A 49 10.50 -6.96 -8.35
N LYS A 50 11.75 -7.18 -7.93
CA LYS A 50 12.64 -8.15 -8.57
C LYS A 50 12.50 -9.53 -7.98
N THR A 51 12.27 -9.63 -6.67
CA THR A 51 12.20 -10.92 -5.97
C THR A 51 10.78 -11.33 -5.60
N ASP A 52 9.82 -10.41 -5.67
CA ASP A 52 8.45 -10.56 -5.18
C ASP A 52 8.39 -10.86 -3.67
N GLU A 53 9.42 -10.44 -2.93
CA GLU A 53 9.52 -10.67 -1.49
C GLU A 53 9.29 -9.39 -0.67
N PRO A 54 8.73 -9.51 0.55
CA PRO A 54 8.59 -8.38 1.46
C PRO A 54 9.94 -7.85 1.93
N ILE A 55 10.14 -6.55 1.85
CA ILE A 55 11.35 -5.89 2.34
C ILE A 55 11.15 -5.49 3.81
N LEU A 56 12.03 -6.00 4.67
CA LEU A 56 12.09 -5.68 6.10
C LEU A 56 12.91 -4.40 6.33
N GLU A 57 12.36 -3.26 5.94
CA GLU A 57 12.96 -1.93 6.17
C GLU A 57 11.94 -0.97 6.80
N GLU A 58 12.44 0.03 7.53
CA GLU A 58 11.61 1.15 7.97
C GLU A 58 11.32 2.06 6.77
N ASN A 59 10.04 2.26 6.47
CA ASN A 59 9.63 3.15 5.39
C ASN A 59 8.40 3.95 5.81
N LYS A 60 8.64 5.22 6.16
CA LYS A 60 7.61 6.12 6.67
C LYS A 60 6.45 6.30 5.69
N GLU A 61 6.73 6.37 4.38
CA GLU A 61 5.68 6.54 3.37
C GLU A 61 4.77 5.30 3.30
N VAL A 62 5.36 4.10 3.33
CA VAL A 62 4.61 2.83 3.38
C VAL A 62 3.73 2.76 4.64
N GLU A 63 4.26 3.17 5.79
CA GLU A 63 3.50 3.21 7.04
C GLU A 63 2.34 4.22 7.00
N ASP A 64 2.58 5.42 6.47
CA ASP A 64 1.57 6.47 6.36
C ASP A 64 0.44 6.05 5.40
N VAL A 65 0.80 5.50 4.24
CA VAL A 65 -0.14 4.94 3.24
C VAL A 65 -0.94 3.81 3.85
N GLY A 66 -0.26 2.82 4.43
CA GLY A 66 -0.88 1.64 5.04
C GLY A 66 -1.86 1.99 6.16
N ARG A 67 -1.54 2.99 6.98
CA ARG A 67 -2.44 3.48 8.04
C ARG A 67 -3.75 4.03 7.48
N LEU A 68 -3.72 4.69 6.32
CA LEU A 68 -4.93 5.21 5.69
C LEU A 68 -5.74 4.10 5.01
N ILE A 69 -5.08 3.11 4.43
CA ILE A 69 -5.75 1.89 3.93
C ILE A 69 -6.48 1.19 5.08
N ASP A 70 -5.82 1.02 6.23
CA ASP A 70 -6.44 0.45 7.44
C ASP A 70 -7.66 1.21 7.92
N ARG A 71 -7.65 2.53 7.77
CA ARG A 71 -8.80 3.37 8.11
C ARG A 71 -9.92 3.23 7.09
N TYR A 72 -9.57 3.16 5.81
CA TYR A 72 -10.55 3.01 4.72
C TYR A 72 -11.30 1.68 4.85
N LEU A 73 -10.58 0.56 5.00
CA LEU A 73 -11.16 -0.79 5.06
C LEU A 73 -11.94 -1.11 6.35
N LYS A 74 -11.84 -0.25 7.37
CA LYS A 74 -12.62 -0.38 8.62
C LYS A 74 -13.99 0.29 8.54
N ASN A 75 -14.19 1.17 7.57
CA ASN A 75 -15.46 1.86 7.33
C ASN A 75 -16.31 1.09 6.32
#